data_AF-A0A850DMH0-F1
#
_entry.id   AF-A0A850DMH0-F1
#
_cell.length_a   1.000
_cell.length_b   1.000
_cell.length_c   1.000
_cell.angle_alpha   90.00
_cell.angle_beta   90.00
_cell.angle_gamma   90.00
#
_symmetry.space_group_name_H-M   'P 1'
#
loop_
_entity.id
_entity.type
_entity.pdbx_description
1 polymer ?
#
loop_
_entity_poly.entity_id
_entity_poly.type
_entity_poly.pdbx_seq_one_letter_code
_entity_poly.pdbx_strand_id
1 'polypeptide(L)'
;MSTVTDTAKGKAAKRTLYRGDPGMWSWALHRITGVAIFFFLFVHVLDTALVRIDPHMYDEVIDTYKNPIVGLMEVGLVGAVLFHALNGVRIILVDFWAKGPRYQKHMLWILGALFLVLFAGSAGRQLYILIDHL
;
A
#
# COMPACT_ATOMS: atom_id res chain seq x y z
N MET A 1 -62.45 19.85 1.58
CA MET A 1 -61.30 20.77 1.57
C MET A 1 -60.06 19.96 1.94
N SER A 2 -59.36 19.38 0.96
CA SER A 2 -58.18 18.52 1.20
C SER A 2 -56.91 19.37 1.20
N THR A 3 -56.23 19.42 2.33
CA THR A 3 -54.98 20.15 2.56
C THR A 3 -53.85 19.49 1.79
N VAL A 4 -53.17 20.27 0.94
CA VAL A 4 -51.99 19.86 0.18
C VAL A 4 -50.86 19.49 1.14
N THR A 5 -50.37 18.25 1.08
CA THR A 5 -49.14 17.82 1.75
C THR A 5 -47.95 18.51 1.08
N ASP A 6 -47.35 19.45 1.80
CA ASP A 6 -46.12 20.14 1.44
C ASP A 6 -44.97 19.12 1.39
N THR A 7 -44.43 18.88 0.20
CA THR A 7 -43.36 17.92 -0.03
C THR A 7 -42.06 18.46 0.58
N ALA A 8 -41.58 17.82 1.65
CA ALA A 8 -40.32 18.16 2.29
C ALA A 8 -39.16 18.20 1.27
N LYS A 9 -38.61 19.40 1.03
CA LYS A 9 -37.38 19.61 0.25
C LYS A 9 -36.29 18.66 0.75
N GLY A 10 -35.85 17.75 -0.12
CA GLY A 10 -34.76 16.83 0.17
C GLY A 10 -33.52 17.60 0.64
N LYS A 11 -33.10 17.39 1.89
CA LYS A 11 -31.82 17.91 2.38
C LYS A 11 -30.72 17.35 1.47
N ALA A 12 -30.06 18.21 0.71
CA ALA A 12 -28.86 17.86 -0.03
C ALA A 12 -27.89 17.15 0.93
N ALA A 13 -27.56 15.90 0.64
CA ALA A 13 -26.67 15.10 1.46
C ALA A 13 -25.32 15.82 1.57
N LYS A 14 -25.06 16.47 2.71
CA LYS A 14 -23.77 17.07 2.99
C LYS A 14 -22.74 15.94 2.98
N ARG A 15 -21.94 15.84 1.91
CA ARG A 15 -20.76 14.98 1.85
C ARG A 15 -19.75 15.50 2.88
N THR A 16 -19.83 14.97 4.09
CA THR A 16 -18.83 15.19 5.14
C THR A 16 -17.83 14.04 5.09
N LEU A 17 -16.54 14.36 4.91
CA LEU A 17 -15.48 13.36 4.95
C LEU A 17 -15.28 12.96 6.42
N TYR A 18 -15.53 11.68 6.74
CA TYR A 18 -15.30 11.16 8.08
C TYR A 18 -13.82 11.32 8.44
N ARG A 19 -13.53 12.01 9.55
CA ARG A 19 -12.14 12.34 9.92
C ARG A 19 -11.30 11.12 10.29
N GLY A 20 -11.91 9.96 10.54
CA GLY A 20 -11.21 8.68 10.70
C GLY A 20 -10.44 8.56 11.99
N ASP A 21 -10.57 7.45 12.73
CA ASP A 21 -9.48 7.05 13.65
C ASP A 21 -8.26 6.66 12.79
N PRO A 22 -7.00 6.91 13.22
CA PRO A 22 -5.81 6.46 12.50
C PRO A 22 -5.83 4.96 12.12
N GLY A 23 -6.52 4.13 12.91
CA GLY A 23 -6.77 2.73 12.58
C GLY A 23 -7.57 2.50 11.29
N MET A 24 -8.52 3.38 10.96
CA MET A 24 -9.30 3.28 9.71
C MET A 24 -8.44 3.55 8.47
N TRP A 25 -7.54 4.53 8.55
CA TRP A 25 -6.60 4.82 7.47
C TRP A 25 -5.60 3.68 7.28
N SER A 26 -5.09 3.14 8.40
CA SER A 26 -4.23 1.95 8.39
C SER A 26 -4.92 0.75 7.72
N TRP A 27 -6.21 0.52 8.00
CA TRP A 27 -7.00 -0.53 7.34
C TRP A 27 -7.15 -0.32 5.84
N ALA A 28 -7.48 0.91 5.40
CA ALA A 28 -7.66 1.22 3.99
C ALA A 28 -6.37 1.02 3.21
N LEU A 29 -5.26 1.54 3.74
CA LEU A 29 -3.92 1.37 3.15
C LEU A 29 -3.52 -0.10 3.08
N HIS A 30 -3.86 -0.92 4.07
CA HIS A 30 -3.51 -2.35 4.07
C HIS A 30 -4.18 -3.10 2.92
N ARG A 31 -5.43 -2.78 2.62
CA ARG A 31 -6.15 -3.34 1.47
C ARG A 31 -5.58 -2.86 0.15
N ILE A 32 -5.35 -1.55 0.02
CA ILE A 32 -4.81 -0.96 -1.21
C ILE A 32 -3.44 -1.58 -1.53
N THR A 33 -2.54 -1.63 -0.54
CA THR A 33 -1.22 -2.26 -0.71
C THR A 33 -1.32 -3.74 -1.02
N GLY A 34 -2.23 -4.49 -0.38
CA GLY A 34 -2.43 -5.91 -0.67
C GLY A 34 -2.87 -6.16 -2.12
N VAL A 35 -3.82 -5.36 -2.63
CA VAL A 35 -4.26 -5.44 -4.02
C VAL A 35 -3.14 -5.07 -4.98
N ALA A 36 -2.39 -4.00 -4.69
CA ALA A 36 -1.24 -3.60 -5.53
C ALA A 36 -0.17 -4.70 -5.59
N ILE A 37 0.19 -5.28 -4.44
CA ILE A 37 1.17 -6.39 -4.35
C ILE A 37 0.66 -7.62 -5.10
N PHE A 38 -0.63 -7.95 -5.00
CA PHE A 38 -1.21 -9.08 -5.73
C PHE A 38 -1.02 -8.95 -7.25
N PHE A 39 -1.35 -7.79 -7.82
CA PHE A 39 -1.17 -7.57 -9.26
C PHE A 39 0.30 -7.48 -9.66
N PHE A 40 1.15 -6.88 -8.82
CA PHE A 40 2.59 -6.92 -9.00
C PHE A 40 3.07 -8.37 -9.09
N LEU A 41 2.71 -9.22 -8.12
CA LEU A 41 3.13 -10.62 -8.08
C LEU A 41 2.60 -11.41 -9.28
N PHE A 42 1.37 -11.13 -9.74
CA PHE A 42 0.83 -11.76 -10.94
C PHE A 42 1.72 -11.50 -12.16
N VAL A 43 2.01 -10.24 -12.46
CA VAL A 43 2.89 -9.86 -13.60
C VAL A 43 4.30 -10.38 -13.37
N HIS A 44 4.86 -10.17 -12.19
CA HIS A 44 6.21 -10.57 -11.82
C HIS A 44 6.47 -12.09 -12.01
N VAL A 45 5.52 -12.94 -11.64
CA VAL A 45 5.65 -14.40 -11.83
C VAL A 45 5.63 -14.77 -13.31
N LEU A 46 4.82 -14.09 -14.14
CA LEU A 46 4.79 -14.33 -15.59
C LEU A 46 6.13 -13.93 -16.23
N ASP A 47 6.67 -12.77 -15.89
CA ASP A 47 7.91 -12.27 -16.49
C ASP A 47 9.12 -13.11 -16.04
N THR A 48 9.18 -13.51 -14.76
CA THR A 48 10.24 -14.40 -14.27
C THR A 48 10.14 -15.81 -14.83
N ALA A 49 8.95 -16.26 -15.23
CA ALA A 49 8.79 -17.56 -15.89
C ALA A 49 9.45 -17.61 -17.28
N LEU A 50 9.67 -16.46 -17.94
CA LEU A 50 10.36 -16.38 -19.24
C LEU A 50 11.78 -16.95 -19.19
N VAL A 51 12.45 -16.88 -18.03
CA VAL A 51 13.77 -17.51 -17.80
C VAL A 51 13.77 -18.99 -18.16
N ARG A 52 12.62 -19.67 -18.04
CA ARG A 52 12.47 -21.10 -18.33
C ARG A 52 12.11 -21.40 -19.78
N ILE A 53 11.77 -20.39 -20.57
CA ILE A 53 11.31 -20.54 -21.96
C ILE A 53 12.43 -20.13 -22.91
N ASP A 54 12.89 -18.88 -22.81
CA ASP A 54 13.95 -18.32 -23.63
C ASP A 54 14.69 -17.23 -22.83
N PRO A 55 15.97 -17.43 -22.50
CA PRO A 55 16.79 -16.43 -21.82
C PRO A 55 16.86 -15.08 -22.56
N HIS A 56 16.84 -15.08 -23.90
CA HIS A 56 16.91 -13.85 -24.67
C HIS A 56 15.65 -12.99 -24.50
N MET A 57 14.47 -13.62 -24.50
CA MET A 57 13.20 -12.94 -24.25
C MET A 57 13.12 -12.38 -22.82
N TYR A 58 13.70 -13.08 -21.85
CA TYR A 58 13.80 -12.57 -20.49
C TYR A 58 14.67 -11.31 -20.41
N ASP A 59 15.86 -11.35 -21.04
CA ASP A 59 16.79 -10.21 -21.04
C ASP A 59 16.16 -8.97 -21.70
N GLU A 60 15.46 -9.15 -22.84
CA GLU A 60 14.74 -8.06 -23.50
C GLU A 60 13.67 -7.43 -22.59
N VAL A 61 12.84 -8.25 -21.92
CA VAL A 61 11.78 -7.76 -21.03
C VAL A 61 12.37 -7.01 -19.83
N ILE A 62 13.40 -7.58 -19.19
CA ILE A 62 14.05 -6.94 -18.05
C ILE A 62 14.72 -5.62 -18.44
N ASP A 63 15.27 -5.51 -19.65
CA ASP A 63 15.86 -4.26 -20.12
C ASP A 63 14.83 -3.13 -20.20
N THR A 64 13.58 -3.43 -20.54
CA THR A 64 12.49 -2.43 -20.53
C THR A 64 12.21 -1.85 -19.14
N TYR A 65 12.54 -2.59 -18.06
CA TYR A 65 12.35 -2.14 -16.68
C TYR A 65 13.46 -1.22 -16.18
N LYS A 66 14.58 -1.12 -16.88
CA LYS A 66 15.73 -0.27 -16.48
C LYS A 66 15.50 1.18 -16.90
N ASN A 67 14.46 1.79 -16.36
CA ASN A 67 14.15 3.19 -16.64
C ASN A 67 13.69 3.94 -15.38
N PRO A 68 13.71 5.28 -15.39
CA PRO A 68 13.49 6.08 -14.18
C PRO A 68 12.09 5.92 -13.60
N ILE A 69 11.10 5.70 -14.46
CA ILE A 69 9.70 5.52 -14.05
C ILE A 69 9.56 4.22 -13.26
N VAL A 70 10.13 3.13 -13.77
CA VAL A 70 10.12 1.84 -13.08
C VAL A 70 10.96 1.89 -11.81
N GLY A 71 12.11 2.57 -11.80
CA GLY A 71 12.88 2.80 -10.56
C GLY A 71 12.07 3.54 -9.48
N LEU A 72 11.24 4.52 -9.85
CA LEU A 72 10.31 5.15 -8.91
C LEU A 72 9.18 4.20 -8.48
N MET A 73 8.69 3.34 -9.38
CA MET A 73 7.72 2.30 -9.05
C MET A 73 8.30 1.24 -8.09
N GLU A 74 9.58 0.89 -8.20
CA GLU A 74 10.28 0.00 -7.27
C GLU A 74 10.32 0.59 -5.86
N VAL A 75 10.63 1.88 -5.73
CA VAL A 75 10.56 2.61 -4.44
C VAL A 75 9.14 2.53 -3.86
N GLY A 76 8.13 2.78 -4.70
CA GLY A 76 6.73 2.65 -4.31
C GLY A 76 6.34 1.24 -3.87
N LEU A 77 6.79 0.22 -4.60
CA LEU A 77 6.56 -1.19 -4.31
C LEU A 77 7.18 -1.59 -2.96
N VAL A 78 8.42 -1.17 -2.69
CA VAL A 78 9.05 -1.42 -1.38
C VAL A 78 8.26 -0.77 -0.25
N GLY A 79 7.77 0.45 -0.46
CA GLY A 79 6.86 1.11 0.49
C GLY A 79 5.59 0.30 0.73
N ALA A 80 4.95 -0.20 -0.34
CA ALA A 80 3.74 -1.00 -0.26
C ALA A 80 3.95 -2.31 0.49
N VAL A 81 4.98 -3.08 0.13
CA VAL A 81 5.32 -4.38 0.76
C VAL A 81 5.67 -4.20 2.23
N LEU A 82 6.52 -3.22 2.54
CA LEU A 82 6.97 -2.97 3.91
C LEU A 82 5.80 -2.55 4.81
N PHE A 83 4.96 -1.62 4.35
CA PHE A 83 3.77 -1.23 5.08
C PHE A 83 2.81 -2.42 5.26
N HIS A 84 2.56 -3.18 4.20
CA HIS A 84 1.63 -4.30 4.21
C HIS A 84 2.06 -5.38 5.22
N ALA A 85 3.34 -5.76 5.21
CA ALA A 85 3.91 -6.73 6.13
C ALA A 85 3.85 -6.26 7.59
N LEU A 86 4.33 -5.04 7.88
CA LEU A 86 4.33 -4.50 9.24
C LEU A 86 2.92 -4.35 9.79
N ASN A 87 1.98 -3.82 9.01
CA ASN A 87 0.60 -3.68 9.44
C ASN A 87 -0.13 -5.03 9.53
N GLY A 88 0.24 -6.03 8.70
CA GLY A 88 -0.24 -7.40 8.84
C GLY A 88 0.15 -8.01 10.19
N VAL A 89 1.40 -7.83 10.61
CA VAL A 89 1.86 -8.24 11.96
C VAL A 89 1.07 -7.53 13.05
N ARG A 90 0.80 -6.22 12.90
CA ARG A 90 -0.08 -5.50 13.84
C ARG A 90 -1.45 -6.15 13.96
N ILE A 91 -2.09 -6.47 12.84
CA ILE A 91 -3.43 -7.08 12.80
C ILE A 91 -3.39 -8.45 13.50
N ILE A 92 -2.42 -9.30 13.15
CA ILE A 92 -2.21 -10.60 13.81
C ILE A 92 -2.06 -10.44 15.33
N LEU A 93 -1.25 -9.49 15.79
CA LEU A 93 -1.08 -9.23 17.22
C LEU A 93 -2.37 -8.71 17.86
N VAL A 94 -3.13 -7.86 17.19
CA VAL A 94 -4.42 -7.36 17.71
C VAL A 94 -5.44 -8.49 17.86
N ASP A 95 -5.47 -9.43 16.91
CA ASP A 95 -6.46 -10.50 16.85
C ASP A 95 -6.12 -11.67 17.79
N PHE A 96 -4.84 -12.04 17.90
CA PHE A 96 -4.42 -13.23 18.63
C PHE A 96 -3.84 -12.97 20.03
N TRP A 97 -3.48 -11.72 20.36
CA TRP A 97 -3.01 -11.40 21.71
C TRP A 97 -4.15 -10.87 22.57
N ALA A 98 -4.37 -11.47 23.75
CA ALA A 98 -5.43 -11.06 24.68
C ALA A 98 -5.42 -9.56 25.06
N LYS A 99 -4.24 -8.90 25.01
CA LYS A 99 -4.11 -7.46 25.28
C LYS A 99 -3.96 -6.61 23.99
N GLY A 100 -4.02 -7.22 22.82
CA GLY A 100 -3.83 -6.60 21.51
C GLY A 100 -4.67 -5.33 21.31
N PRO A 101 -6.00 -5.36 21.50
CA PRO A 101 -6.86 -4.19 21.32
C PRO A 101 -6.51 -3.02 22.24
N ARG A 102 -5.97 -3.29 23.44
CA ARG A 102 -5.52 -2.26 24.40
C ARG A 102 -4.28 -1.52 23.89
N TYR A 103 -3.39 -2.20 23.19
CA TYR A 103 -2.12 -1.64 22.72
C TYR A 103 -2.13 -1.23 21.24
N GLN A 104 -3.26 -1.34 20.54
CA GLN A 104 -3.37 -1.07 19.10
C GLN A 104 -2.79 0.28 18.64
N LYS A 105 -2.94 1.35 19.45
CA LYS A 105 -2.40 2.68 19.15
C LYS A 105 -0.89 2.75 19.33
N HIS A 106 -0.37 2.11 20.36
CA HIS A 106 1.08 2.01 20.59
C HIS A 106 1.74 1.21 19.46
N MET A 107 1.17 0.06 19.09
CA MET A 107 1.64 -0.74 17.95
C MET A 107 1.63 0.07 16.65
N LEU A 108 0.57 0.85 16.39
CA LEU A 108 0.48 1.67 15.18
C LEU A 108 1.66 2.67 15.10
N TRP A 109 1.96 3.38 16.19
CA TRP A 109 3.05 4.36 16.19
C TRP A 109 4.43 3.71 16.16
N ILE A 110 4.64 2.62 16.89
CA ILE A 110 5.92 1.87 16.88
C ILE A 110 6.20 1.35 15.47
N LEU A 111 5.21 0.71 14.83
CA LEU A 111 5.37 0.18 13.49
C LEU A 111 5.44 1.28 12.43
N GLY A 112 4.77 2.41 12.65
CA GLY A 112 4.92 3.60 11.81
C GLY A 112 6.34 4.18 11.87
N ALA A 113 6.94 4.28 13.05
CA ALA A 113 8.33 4.71 13.21
C ALA A 113 9.30 3.70 12.56
N LEU A 114 9.08 2.40 12.78
CA LEU A 114 9.88 1.35 12.15
C LEU A 114 9.78 1.38 10.63
N PHE A 115 8.57 1.56 10.10
CA PHE A 115 8.34 1.76 8.67
C PHE A 115 9.15 2.95 8.14
N LEU A 116 9.08 4.12 8.79
CA LEU A 116 9.79 5.31 8.34
C LEU A 116 11.31 5.10 8.31
N VAL A 117 11.89 4.48 9.33
CA VAL A 117 13.34 4.22 9.39
C VAL A 117 13.77 3.27 8.27
N LEU A 118 13.10 2.13 8.14
CA LEU A 118 13.43 1.12 7.13
C LEU A 118 13.18 1.64 5.71
N PHE A 119 12.07 2.33 5.50
CA PHE A 119 11.71 2.90 4.22
C PHE A 119 12.68 4.01 3.83
N ALA A 120 13.04 4.94 4.73
CA ALA A 120 13.98 6.01 4.42
C ALA A 120 15.36 5.47 4.02
N GLY A 121 15.88 4.47 4.73
CA GLY A 121 17.14 3.83 4.36
C GLY A 121 17.08 3.14 2.99
N SER A 122 16.02 2.36 2.75
CA SER A 122 15.84 1.66 1.48
C SER A 122 15.60 2.62 0.30
N ALA A 123 14.68 3.57 0.47
CA ALA A 123 14.34 4.56 -0.54
C ALA A 123 15.53 5.48 -0.84
N GLY A 124 16.27 5.92 0.18
CA GLY A 124 17.49 6.72 -0.01
C GLY A 124 18.53 5.99 -0.85
N ARG A 125 18.76 4.70 -0.58
CA ARG A 125 19.65 3.86 -1.39
C ARG A 125 19.14 3.72 -2.83
N GLN A 126 17.86 3.42 -3.02
CA GLN A 126 17.28 3.22 -4.35
C GLN A 126 17.30 4.51 -5.19
N LEU A 127 16.95 5.64 -4.58
CA LEU A 127 17.00 6.94 -5.24
C LEU A 127 18.44 7.35 -5.57
N TYR A 128 19.40 7.04 -4.71
CA TYR A 128 20.81 7.26 -5.01
C TYR A 128 21.25 6.45 -6.24
N ILE A 129 20.95 5.14 -6.28
CA ILE A 129 21.26 4.28 -7.44
C ILE A 129 20.57 4.79 -8.70
N LEU A 130 19.29 5.13 -8.60
CA LEU A 130 18.51 5.66 -9.70
C LEU A 130 19.19 6.91 -10.29
N ILE A 131 19.48 7.91 -9.46
CA ILE A 131 20.09 9.18 -9.88
C ILE A 131 21.50 8.99 -10.44
N ASP A 132 22.28 8.08 -9.88
CA ASP A 132 23.65 7.78 -10.34
C ASP A 132 23.67 7.12 -11.73
N HIS A 133 22.55 6.51 -12.15
CA HIS A 133 22.39 5.82 -13.44
C HIS A 133 21.45 6.54 -14.42
N LEU A 134 21.06 7.79 -14.12
CA LEU A 134 20.36 8.70 -15.04
C LEU A 134 21.34 9.38 -15.99
#